data_AF-A0AAV4E2T9-F1
#
_entry.id   AF-A0AAV4E2T9-F1
#
_cell.length_a   1.000
_cell.length_b   1.000
_cell.length_c   1.000
_cell.angle_alpha   90.00
_cell.angle_beta   90.00
_cell.angle_gamma   90.00
#
_symmetry.space_group_name_H-M   'P 1'
#
loop_
_entity.id
_entity.type
_entity.pdbx_description
1 polymer ?
#
loop_
_entity_poly.entity_id
_entity_poly.type
_entity_poly.pdbx_seq_one_letter_code
_entity_poly.pdbx_strand_id
1 'polypeptide(L)' 'MTGAKKHNDHQLMAIRRTIESDFLLLTYYNAENNRARSLIGFQSRLEIAILAYNLAYCLERFN' A
#
# COMPACT_ATOMS: atom_id res chain seq x y z
N MET A 1 -2.35 -11.01 -32.19
CA MET A 1 -1.68 -10.43 -30.98
C MET A 1 -1.90 -8.92 -30.84
N THR A 2 -3.06 -8.39 -31.25
CA THR A 2 -3.31 -6.94 -31.34
C THR A 2 -3.57 -6.27 -29.98
N GLY A 3 -3.94 -7.04 -28.95
CA GLY A 3 -4.18 -6.54 -27.59
C GLY A 3 -2.93 -6.41 -26.72
N ALA A 4 -1.87 -7.18 -26.98
CA ALA A 4 -0.66 -7.20 -26.15
C ALA A 4 0.08 -5.86 -26.15
N LYS A 5 0.07 -5.13 -27.28
CA LYS A 5 0.69 -3.80 -27.39
C LYS A 5 0.03 -2.74 -26.50
N LYS A 6 -1.28 -2.87 -26.19
CA LYS A 6 -1.98 -1.95 -25.27
C LYS A 6 -1.60 -2.15 -23.80
N HIS A 7 -1.20 -3.37 -23.42
CA HIS A 7 -0.74 -3.68 -22.07
C HIS A 7 0.77 -3.49 -21.89
N ASN A 8 1.53 -3.41 -22.99
CA ASN A 8 2.98 -3.15 -23.00
C ASN A 8 3.33 -1.66 -23.06
N ASP A 9 2.36 -0.77 -22.87
CA ASP A 9 2.64 0.64 -22.68
C ASP A 9 3.45 0.82 -21.38
N HIS A 10 4.65 1.37 -21.49
CA HIS A 10 5.56 1.50 -20.36
C HIS A 10 4.99 2.39 -19.25
N GLN A 11 4.22 3.42 -19.59
CA GLN A 11 3.57 4.29 -18.60
C GLN A 11 2.47 3.54 -17.86
N LEU A 12 1.64 2.78 -18.58
CA LEU A 12 0.62 1.93 -17.98
C LEU A 12 1.23 0.88 -17.03
N MET A 13 2.35 0.28 -17.42
CA MET A 13 3.07 -0.68 -16.58
C MET A 13 3.68 -0.03 -15.32
N ALA A 14 4.19 1.20 -15.42
CA ALA A 14 4.68 1.94 -14.27
C ALA A 14 3.55 2.22 -13.27
N ILE A 15 2.41 2.74 -13.76
CA ILE A 15 1.22 3.02 -12.94
C ILE A 15 0.74 1.73 -12.26
N ARG A 16 0.65 0.62 -13.02
CA ARG A 16 0.25 -0.68 -12.48
C ARG A 16 1.16 -1.14 -11.35
N ARG A 17 2.49 -1.07 -11.53
CA ARG A 17 3.45 -1.46 -10.48
C ARG A 17 3.33 -0.58 -9.24
N THR A 18 3.11 0.73 -9.40
CA THR A 18 2.86 1.63 -8.26
C THR A 18 1.62 1.18 -7.50
N ILE A 19 0.49 0.98 -8.19
CA ILE A 19 -0.75 0.51 -7.57
C ILE A 19 -0.53 -0.82 -6.84
N GLU A 20 0.10 -1.80 -7.49
CA GLU A 20 0.37 -3.12 -6.89
C GLU A 20 1.28 -3.00 -5.65
N SER A 21 2.31 -2.13 -5.70
CA SER A 21 3.21 -1.89 -4.57
C SER A 21 2.50 -1.22 -3.40
N ASP A 22 1.62 -0.25 -3.68
CA ASP A 22 0.83 0.44 -2.66
C ASP A 22 -0.14 -0.53 -1.97
N PHE A 23 -0.84 -1.38 -2.73
CA PHE A 23 -1.70 -2.42 -2.14
C PHE A 23 -0.91 -3.42 -1.29
N LEU A 24 0.27 -3.84 -1.73
CA LEU A 24 1.14 -4.71 -0.93
C LEU A 24 1.53 -4.07 0.42
N LEU A 25 1.79 -2.76 0.46
CA LEU A 25 2.06 -2.04 1.71
C LEU A 25 0.82 -2.04 2.62
N LEU A 26 -0.37 -1.82 2.07
CA LEU A 26 -1.62 -1.86 2.83
C LEU A 26 -1.89 -3.27 3.41
N THR A 27 -1.61 -4.33 2.66
CA THR A 27 -1.67 -5.72 3.14
C THR A 27 -0.65 -5.96 4.24
N TYR A 28 0.61 -5.56 4.04
CA TYR A 28 1.71 -5.81 4.96
C TYR A 28 1.46 -5.19 6.34
N TYR A 29 0.97 -3.95 6.39
CA TYR A 29 0.61 -3.27 7.64
C TYR A 29 -0.83 -3.56 8.11
N ASN A 30 -1.52 -4.52 7.48
CA ASN A 30 -2.88 -4.95 7.83
C ASN A 30 -3.91 -3.79 7.83
N ALA A 31 -3.65 -2.75 7.02
CA ALA A 31 -4.53 -1.59 6.87
C ALA A 31 -5.78 -1.93 6.05
N GLU A 32 -5.65 -2.80 5.04
CA GLU A 32 -6.76 -3.26 4.20
C GLU A 32 -7.81 -4.07 4.97
N ASN A 33 -7.41 -4.79 6.03
CA ASN A 33 -8.28 -5.68 6.81
C ASN A 33 -8.74 -5.01 8.12
N ASN A 34 -8.98 -3.71 8.07
CA ASN A 34 -9.51 -2.95 9.21
C ASN A 34 -11.01 -3.23 9.41
N ARG A 35 -11.30 -4.20 10.29
CA ARG A 35 -12.67 -4.64 10.62
C ARG A 35 -13.21 -4.01 11.90
N ALA A 36 -12.71 -2.85 12.31
CA ALA A 36 -13.22 -2.17 13.49
C ALA A 36 -14.69 -1.77 13.30
N ARG A 37 -15.50 -1.93 14.36
CA ARG A 37 -16.95 -1.68 14.35
C ARG A 37 -17.33 -0.29 14.86
N SER A 38 -16.35 0.56 15.15
CA SER A 38 -16.54 1.96 15.56
C SER A 38 -15.60 2.85 14.76
N LEU A 39 -15.99 4.11 14.57
CA LEU A 39 -15.16 5.11 13.90
C LEU A 39 -13.81 5.27 14.61
N ILE A 40 -13.83 5.38 15.94
CA ILE A 40 -12.62 5.50 16.76
C ILE A 40 -11.72 4.28 16.57
N GLY A 41 -12.28 3.06 16.64
CA GLY A 41 -11.49 1.85 16.45
C GLY A 41 -10.92 1.73 15.05
N PHE A 42 -11.65 2.16 14.03
CA PHE A 42 -11.17 2.19 12.65
C PHE A 42 -9.99 3.15 12.52
N GLN A 43 -10.14 4.38 13.03
CA GLN A 43 -9.10 5.39 13.02
C GLN A 43 -7.85 4.90 13.75
N SER A 44 -7.97 4.39 14.98
CA SER A 44 -6.82 3.91 15.74
C SER A 44 -6.08 2.78 15.03
N ARG A 45 -6.79 1.84 14.39
CA ARG A 45 -6.14 0.77 13.62
C ARG A 45 -5.40 1.28 12.38
N LEU A 46 -5.95 2.31 11.73
CA LEU A 46 -5.30 2.95 10.60
C LEU A 46 -4.05 3.74 11.04
N GLU A 47 -4.14 4.50 12.14
CA GLU A 47 -3.02 5.24 12.72
C GLU A 47 -1.87 4.33 13.14
N ILE A 48 -2.18 3.16 13.73
CA ILE A 48 -1.17 2.15 14.08
C ILE A 48 -0.44 1.63 12.83
N ALA A 49 -1.18 1.34 11.75
CA ALA A 49 -0.58 0.88 10.49
C ALA A 49 0.37 1.94 9.89
N ILE A 50 -0.05 3.21 9.90
CA ILE A 50 0.77 4.34 9.43
C ILE A 50 2.01 4.53 10.32
N LEU A 51 1.85 4.45 11.64
CA LEU A 51 2.96 4.57 12.58
C LEU A 51 4.00 3.46 12.35
N ALA A 52 3.56 2.20 12.20
CA ALA A 52 4.44 1.07 11.93
C ALA A 52 5.24 1.25 10.64
N TYR A 53 4.59 1.72 9.56
CA TYR A 53 5.26 2.06 8.31
C TYR A 53 6.33 3.13 8.50
N ASN A 54 6.00 4.23 9.17
CA ASN A 54 6.94 5.33 9.38
C ASN A 54 8.15 4.90 10.24
N LEU A 55 7.93 4.06 11.25
CA LEU A 55 9.03 3.53 12.07
C LEU A 55 9.97 2.65 11.26
N ALA A 56 9.43 1.74 10.43
CA ALA A 56 10.24 0.91 9.54
C ALA A 56 11.05 1.77 8.56
N TYR A 57 10.42 2.77 7.94
CA TYR A 57 11.09 3.72 7.06
C TYR A 57 12.23 4.46 7.76
N CYS A 58 12.00 4.94 8.98
CA CYS A 58 13.03 5.62 9.75
C CYS A 58 14.22 4.69 10.08
N LEU A 59 13.95 3.43 10.43
CA LEU A 59 15.00 2.44 10.70
C LEU A 59 15.83 2.12 9.45
N GLU A 60 15.19 2.02 8.28
CA GLU A 60 15.89 1.77 7.01
C GLU A 60 16.69 2.98 6.53
N ARG A 61 16.19 4.20 6.80
CA ARG A 61 16.78 5.44 6.28
C ARG A 61 17.87 6.02 7.18
N PHE A 62 17.79 5.80 8.48
CA PHE A 62 18.65 6.44 9.48
C PHE A 62 19.52 5.48 10.31
N ASN A 63 19.46 4.16 10.05
CA ASN A 63 20.57 3.26 10.39
C ASN A 63 21.66 3.31 9.31
#